data_AF-A0A7C4D4L0-F1
#
_entry.id   AF-A0A7C4D4L0-F1
#
_cell.length_a   1.000
_cell.length_b   1.000
_cell.length_c   1.000
_cell.angle_alpha   90.00
_cell.angle_beta   90.00
_cell.angle_gamma   90.00
#
_symmetry.space_group_name_H-M   'P 1'
#
loop_
_entity.id
_entity.type
_entity.pdbx_description
1 polymer ?
#
loop_
_entity_poly.entity_id
_entity_poly.type
_entity_poly.pdbx_seq_one_letter_code
_entity_poly.pdbx_strand_id
1 'polypeptide(L)'
;MQEIKTLENKTVEKNGIKLGIEVNINSENKSLWLTWKYSFNELEHSFPFFIIDINNGLLTLLSDRGSLYRVCNFEVKVSRDEAINIALSVAGDYIRKIGARIARIEATLGLYGDEFGSRGGNFWILYPGWIVCIEFDRIYPDGVSGYEVYLWADTGEVFRNGIRGFIYDSNLEYYYFIGDWSVAISIIVAVFLLLLAIPVVIEKHQ
;
A
#
# COMPACT_ATOMS: atom_id res chain seq x y z
N MET A 1 -18.87 32.29 12.31
CA MET A 1 -18.57 30.97 11.71
C MET A 1 -17.26 31.13 10.97
N GLN A 2 -16.18 30.58 11.51
CA GLN A 2 -14.84 30.72 10.94
C GLN A 2 -14.78 29.91 9.65
N GLU A 3 -14.33 30.51 8.54
CA GLU A 3 -14.06 29.80 7.29
C GLU A 3 -13.08 28.65 7.60
N ILE A 4 -13.53 27.41 7.47
CA ILE A 4 -12.63 26.27 7.48
C ILE A 4 -11.84 26.38 6.18
N LYS A 5 -10.55 26.76 6.28
CA LYS A 5 -9.63 26.65 5.15
C LYS A 5 -9.70 25.24 4.60
N THR A 6 -9.89 25.11 3.30
CA THR A 6 -9.88 23.84 2.59
C THR A 6 -8.57 23.10 2.89
N LEU A 7 -8.68 21.87 3.38
CA LEU A 7 -7.54 20.97 3.49
C LEU A 7 -7.15 20.54 2.07
N GLU A 8 -5.88 20.70 1.72
CA GLU A 8 -5.34 20.42 0.40
C GLU A 8 -4.15 19.46 0.51
N ASN A 9 -3.94 18.67 -0.56
CA ASN A 9 -2.78 17.81 -0.67
C ASN A 9 -1.50 18.64 -0.56
N LYS A 10 -0.53 18.13 0.19
CA LYS A 10 0.74 18.84 0.38
C LYS A 10 1.90 17.86 0.31
N THR A 11 2.96 18.25 -0.38
CA THR A 11 4.20 17.48 -0.44
C THR A 11 5.34 18.31 0.11
N VAL A 12 6.19 17.70 0.93
CA VAL A 12 7.45 18.27 1.39
C VAL A 12 8.56 17.30 1.06
N GLU A 13 9.67 17.78 0.52
CA GLU A 13 10.83 16.96 0.19
C GLU A 13 12.07 17.49 0.90
N LYS A 14 12.85 16.58 1.49
CA LYS A 14 14.12 16.91 2.14
C LYS A 14 15.06 15.70 2.07
N ASN A 15 16.27 15.91 1.55
CA ASN A 15 17.32 14.88 1.46
C ASN A 15 16.88 13.60 0.72
N GLY A 16 16.13 13.74 -0.38
CA GLY A 16 15.62 12.59 -1.16
C GLY A 16 14.48 11.82 -0.48
N ILE A 17 13.99 12.32 0.66
CA ILE A 17 12.80 11.83 1.35
C ILE A 17 11.65 12.77 1.01
N LYS A 18 10.63 12.22 0.35
CA LYS A 18 9.40 12.94 0.04
C LYS A 18 8.29 12.50 0.98
N LEU A 19 7.67 13.45 1.65
CA LEU A 19 6.50 13.25 2.50
C LEU A 19 5.29 13.92 1.85
N GLY A 20 4.36 13.10 1.35
CA GLY A 20 3.09 13.57 0.78
C GLY A 20 1.95 13.35 1.76
N ILE A 21 1.16 14.39 2.02
CA ILE A 21 -0.16 14.31 2.65
C ILE A 21 -1.19 14.25 1.54
N GLU A 22 -1.91 13.14 1.46
CA GLU A 22 -3.07 12.99 0.62
C GLU A 22 -4.34 13.16 1.47
N VAL A 23 -5.18 14.09 1.06
CA VAL A 23 -6.45 14.47 1.70
C VAL A 23 -7.57 13.93 0.83
N ASN A 24 -8.32 12.97 1.34
CA ASN A 24 -9.52 12.47 0.68
C ASN A 24 -10.75 12.80 1.54
N ILE A 25 -11.60 13.69 1.02
CA ILE A 25 -12.83 14.13 1.67
C ILE A 25 -14.01 13.52 0.92
N ASN A 26 -14.81 12.75 1.63
CA ASN A 26 -16.11 12.32 1.14
C ASN A 26 -17.20 13.07 1.92
N SER A 27 -17.93 13.91 1.22
CA SER A 27 -18.96 14.77 1.80
C SER A 27 -20.25 14.01 2.14
N GLU A 28 -20.52 12.90 1.45
CA GLU A 28 -21.74 12.10 1.64
C GLU A 28 -21.70 11.35 2.98
N ASN A 29 -20.56 10.75 3.30
CA ASN A 29 -20.35 10.04 4.56
C ASN A 29 -19.65 10.90 5.64
N LYS A 30 -19.31 12.15 5.32
CA LYS A 30 -18.54 13.07 6.16
C LYS A 30 -17.22 12.44 6.66
N SER A 31 -16.51 11.75 5.78
CA SER A 31 -15.20 11.17 6.09
C SER A 31 -14.04 12.02 5.59
N LEU A 32 -12.99 12.10 6.39
CA LEU A 32 -11.69 12.66 6.05
C LEU A 32 -10.63 11.59 6.24
N TRP A 33 -9.96 11.24 5.15
CA TRP A 33 -8.83 10.33 5.16
C TRP A 33 -7.56 11.10 4.85
N LEU A 34 -6.61 11.09 5.79
CA LEU A 34 -5.29 11.67 5.64
C LEU A 34 -4.27 10.55 5.56
N THR A 35 -3.46 10.58 4.51
CA THR A 35 -2.45 9.56 4.26
C THR A 35 -1.09 10.21 4.10
N TRP A 36 -0.08 9.68 4.80
CA TRP A 36 1.31 10.05 4.60
C TRP A 36 2.04 8.96 3.84
N LYS A 37 2.57 9.34 2.68
CA LYS A 37 3.42 8.49 1.84
C LYS A 37 4.86 8.95 1.96
N TYR A 38 5.77 8.00 2.12
CA TYR A 38 7.20 8.23 2.03
C TYR A 38 7.70 7.64 0.72
N SER A 39 8.50 8.41 -0.01
CA SER A 39 9.37 7.87 -1.05
C SER A 39 10.82 8.18 -0.75
N PHE A 40 11.69 7.24 -1.10
CA PHE A 40 13.14 7.34 -0.95
C PHE A 40 13.75 7.20 -2.33
N ASN A 41 14.45 8.23 -2.82
CA ASN A 41 15.06 8.23 -4.16
C ASN A 41 14.07 7.83 -5.26
N GLU A 42 12.87 8.45 -5.25
CA GLU A 42 11.78 8.19 -6.20
C GLU A 42 11.09 6.82 -6.05
N LEU A 43 11.59 5.92 -5.19
CA LEU A 43 10.94 4.66 -4.87
C LEU A 43 9.79 4.92 -3.90
N GLU A 44 8.57 4.81 -4.42
CA GLU A 44 7.37 4.87 -3.59
C GLU A 44 7.17 3.54 -2.87
N HIS A 45 6.85 3.62 -1.59
CA HIS A 45 6.34 2.46 -0.87
C HIS A 45 4.88 2.24 -1.25
N SER A 46 4.53 0.98 -1.49
CA SER A 46 3.17 0.61 -1.92
C SER A 46 2.11 0.86 -0.85
N PHE A 47 2.52 0.96 0.42
CA PHE A 47 1.59 1.17 1.53
C PHE A 47 1.79 2.53 2.21
N PRO A 48 0.68 3.16 2.64
CA PRO A 48 0.76 4.34 3.49
C PRO A 48 1.40 4.01 4.83
N PHE A 49 2.27 4.91 5.31
CA PHE A 49 2.96 4.72 6.57
C PHE A 49 2.19 5.29 7.75
N PHE A 50 1.45 6.38 7.53
CA PHE A 50 0.59 6.95 8.54
C PHE A 50 -0.79 7.23 7.96
N ILE A 51 -1.83 6.81 8.67
CA ILE A 51 -3.22 6.95 8.27
C ILE A 51 -3.99 7.58 9.43
N ILE A 52 -4.74 8.64 9.11
CA ILE A 52 -5.79 9.16 9.97
C ILE A 52 -7.12 9.04 9.20
N ASP A 53 -8.10 8.38 9.79
CA ASP A 53 -9.48 8.39 9.31
C ASP A 53 -10.36 9.09 10.35
N ILE A 54 -11.13 10.07 9.90
CA ILE A 54 -12.13 10.78 10.70
C ILE A 54 -13.46 10.61 10.01
N ASN A 55 -14.44 10.04 10.70
CA ASN A 55 -15.79 9.84 10.18
C ASN A 55 -16.79 10.57 11.07
N ASN A 56 -17.62 11.43 10.48
CA ASN A 56 -18.59 12.27 11.21
C ASN A 56 -17.96 13.10 12.34
N GLY A 57 -16.72 13.56 12.14
CA GLY A 57 -15.96 14.33 13.13
C GLY A 57 -15.32 13.50 14.26
N LEU A 58 -15.44 12.17 14.22
CA LEU A 58 -14.81 11.27 15.18
C LEU A 58 -13.61 10.57 14.54
N LEU A 59 -12.49 10.52 15.27
CA LEU A 59 -11.31 9.74 14.88
C LEU A 59 -11.65 8.24 14.91
N THR A 60 -11.71 7.60 13.75
CA THR A 60 -12.03 6.17 13.59
C THR A 60 -10.80 5.31 13.36
N LEU A 61 -9.72 5.86 12.79
CA LEU A 61 -8.45 5.17 12.62
C LEU A 61 -7.28 6.12 12.87
N LEU A 62 -6.31 5.66 13.65
CA LEU A 62 -4.99 6.25 13.77
C LEU A 62 -3.99 5.11 13.66
N SER A 63 -3.22 5.05 12.57
CA SER A 63 -2.24 3.99 12.35
C SER A 63 -0.91 4.59 11.94
N ASP A 64 0.14 4.31 12.72
CA ASP A 64 1.53 4.54 12.34
C ASP A 64 2.22 3.20 12.12
N ARG A 65 2.46 2.88 10.85
CA ARG A 65 3.26 1.74 10.42
C ARG A 65 4.67 2.16 9.98
N GLY A 66 4.94 3.47 9.89
CA GLY A 66 6.23 4.07 9.55
C GLY A 66 7.40 3.44 10.27
N SER A 67 7.29 3.38 11.60
CA SER A 67 8.32 2.87 12.49
C SER A 67 8.52 1.36 12.43
N LEU A 68 7.58 0.60 11.86
CA LEU A 68 7.68 -0.85 11.77
C LEU A 68 8.58 -1.28 10.62
N TYR A 69 8.65 -0.51 9.54
CA TYR A 69 9.38 -0.89 8.36
C TYR A 69 10.84 -0.42 8.39
N ARG A 70 11.73 -1.29 7.91
CA ARG A 70 13.14 -0.95 7.66
C ARG A 70 13.49 -1.30 6.22
N VAL A 71 14.06 -0.35 5.49
CA VAL A 71 14.61 -0.65 4.16
C VAL A 71 15.95 -1.37 4.31
N CYS A 72 16.08 -2.54 3.68
CA CYS A 72 17.32 -3.32 3.72
C CYS A 72 18.42 -2.68 2.87
N ASN A 73 18.10 -2.40 1.61
CA ASN A 73 18.97 -1.76 0.63
C ASN A 73 18.12 -1.02 -0.41
N PHE A 74 18.76 -0.21 -1.24
CA PHE A 74 18.14 0.51 -2.37
C PHE A 74 18.79 0.14 -3.70
N GLU A 75 19.52 -0.97 -3.75
CA GLU A 75 20.32 -1.34 -4.91
C GLU A 75 19.40 -1.90 -6.00
N VAL A 76 19.42 -1.30 -7.18
CA VAL A 76 18.62 -1.76 -8.33
C VAL A 76 19.61 -2.27 -9.38
N LYS A 77 19.72 -3.59 -9.51
CA LYS A 77 20.61 -4.26 -10.49
C LYS A 77 19.87 -4.67 -11.75
N VAL A 78 18.59 -4.99 -11.60
CA VAL A 78 17.71 -5.41 -12.69
C VAL A 78 17.08 -4.17 -13.29
N SER A 79 17.36 -3.94 -14.57
CA SER A 79 16.76 -2.83 -15.31
C SER A 79 15.27 -3.08 -15.57
N ARG A 80 14.52 -2.03 -15.92
CA ARG A 80 13.10 -2.15 -16.29
C ARG A 80 12.88 -3.15 -17.43
N ASP A 81 13.70 -3.08 -18.47
CA ASP A 81 13.57 -3.95 -19.65
C ASP A 81 13.94 -5.40 -19.32
N GLU A 82 14.93 -5.61 -18.47
CA GLU A 82 15.28 -6.93 -17.95
C GLU A 82 14.14 -7.53 -17.11
N ALA A 83 13.54 -6.74 -16.22
CA ALA A 83 12.36 -7.15 -15.45
C ALA A 83 11.19 -7.55 -16.36
N ILE A 84 10.93 -6.77 -17.42
CA ILE A 84 9.90 -7.10 -18.43
C ILE A 84 10.23 -8.42 -19.14
N ASN A 85 11.48 -8.63 -19.54
CA ASN A 85 11.89 -9.87 -20.20
C ASN A 85 11.72 -11.10 -19.29
N ILE A 86 12.11 -10.98 -18.01
CA ILE A 86 11.88 -12.03 -17.00
C ILE A 86 10.38 -12.31 -16.88
N ALA A 87 9.56 -11.27 -16.73
CA ALA A 87 8.11 -11.42 -16.58
C ALA A 87 7.44 -12.06 -17.80
N LEU A 88 7.84 -11.69 -19.02
CA LEU A 88 7.36 -12.30 -20.26
C LEU A 88 7.74 -13.78 -20.35
N SER A 89 8.95 -14.14 -19.92
CA SER A 89 9.40 -15.52 -19.85
C SER A 89 8.53 -16.34 -18.90
N VAL A 90 8.25 -15.80 -17.70
CA VAL A 90 7.39 -16.46 -16.68
C VAL A 90 5.95 -16.61 -17.17
N ALA A 91 5.38 -15.56 -17.76
CA ALA A 91 3.99 -15.56 -18.21
C ALA A 91 3.75 -16.34 -19.52
N GLY A 92 4.82 -16.63 -20.28
CA GLY A 92 4.73 -17.10 -21.67
C GLY A 92 3.94 -18.40 -21.85
N ASP A 93 4.11 -19.37 -20.95
CA ASP A 93 3.35 -20.63 -21.02
C ASP A 93 1.85 -20.40 -20.82
N TYR A 94 1.48 -19.55 -19.86
CA TYR A 94 0.10 -19.21 -19.60
C TYR A 94 -0.53 -18.46 -20.78
N ILE A 95 0.15 -17.43 -21.28
CA ILE A 95 -0.29 -16.62 -22.43
C ILE A 95 -0.54 -17.51 -23.65
N ARG A 96 0.39 -18.42 -23.96
CA ARG A 96 0.22 -19.40 -25.05
C ARG A 96 -0.97 -20.32 -24.81
N LYS A 97 -1.12 -20.84 -23.60
CA LYS A 97 -2.19 -21.78 -23.24
C LYS A 97 -3.58 -21.19 -23.47
N ILE A 98 -3.81 -19.92 -23.13
CA ILE A 98 -5.11 -19.27 -23.29
C ILE A 98 -5.28 -18.53 -24.62
N GLY A 99 -4.25 -18.53 -25.49
CA GLY A 99 -4.25 -17.76 -26.73
C GLY A 99 -4.37 -16.25 -26.49
N ALA A 100 -3.71 -15.76 -25.44
CA ALA A 100 -3.73 -14.34 -25.08
C ALA A 100 -2.90 -13.48 -26.02
N ARG A 101 -3.41 -12.29 -26.33
CA ARG A 101 -2.63 -11.23 -26.97
C ARG A 101 -2.34 -10.15 -25.95
N ILE A 102 -1.10 -9.69 -25.91
CA ILE A 102 -0.67 -8.63 -25.01
C ILE A 102 -1.06 -7.29 -25.61
N ALA A 103 -1.79 -6.47 -24.88
CA ALA A 103 -2.12 -5.10 -25.26
C ALA A 103 -1.13 -4.08 -24.67
N ARG A 104 -0.70 -4.30 -23.42
CA ARG A 104 0.16 -3.36 -22.71
C ARG A 104 1.03 -4.09 -21.70
N ILE A 105 2.24 -3.59 -21.49
CA ILE A 105 3.14 -4.04 -20.43
C ILE A 105 3.57 -2.81 -19.64
N GLU A 106 3.39 -2.85 -18.33
CA GLU A 106 3.80 -1.81 -17.40
C GLU A 106 4.70 -2.42 -16.33
N ALA A 107 5.83 -1.78 -16.08
CA ALA A 107 6.77 -2.18 -15.05
C ALA A 107 6.99 -1.00 -14.10
N THR A 108 6.66 -1.22 -12.84
CA THR A 108 6.69 -0.21 -11.77
C THR A 108 7.68 -0.66 -10.71
N LEU A 109 8.61 0.23 -10.37
CA LEU A 109 9.60 0.00 -9.33
C LEU A 109 9.08 0.55 -8.01
N GLY A 110 9.26 -0.20 -6.93
CA GLY A 110 8.82 0.20 -5.59
C GLY A 110 9.52 -0.56 -4.49
N LEU A 111 9.12 -0.28 -3.26
CA LEU A 111 9.57 -1.01 -2.07
C LEU A 111 8.50 -2.01 -1.61
N TYR A 112 8.91 -3.26 -1.38
CA TYR A 112 8.04 -4.37 -1.02
C TYR A 112 8.59 -5.15 0.18
N GLY A 113 7.70 -5.59 1.05
CA GLY A 113 8.02 -6.54 2.12
C GLY A 113 8.15 -7.97 1.58
N ASP A 114 8.90 -8.81 2.27
CA ASP A 114 9.04 -10.23 1.91
C ASP A 114 7.87 -11.06 2.47
N GLU A 115 6.65 -10.77 2.01
CA GLU A 115 5.42 -11.42 2.50
C GLU A 115 5.38 -12.93 2.16
N PHE A 116 6.08 -13.33 1.11
CA PHE A 116 6.08 -14.69 0.56
C PHE A 116 7.28 -15.54 1.00
N GLY A 117 8.17 -15.02 1.85
CA GLY A 117 9.23 -15.82 2.47
C GLY A 117 10.49 -16.04 1.65
N SER A 118 10.63 -15.40 0.47
CA SER A 118 11.80 -15.54 -0.41
C SER A 118 13.12 -15.06 0.22
N ARG A 119 13.04 -14.19 1.23
CA ARG A 119 14.15 -13.57 1.97
C ARG A 119 14.01 -13.76 3.49
N GLY A 120 13.44 -14.89 3.90
CA GLY A 120 13.26 -15.25 5.31
C GLY A 120 11.94 -14.80 5.94
N GLY A 121 11.00 -14.24 5.15
CA GLY A 121 9.61 -14.00 5.56
C GLY A 121 9.40 -12.77 6.43
N ASN A 122 10.36 -11.84 6.44
CA ASN A 122 10.23 -10.64 7.24
C ASN A 122 9.49 -9.55 6.47
N PHE A 123 8.17 -9.51 6.66
CA PHE A 123 7.26 -8.50 6.13
C PHE A 123 7.69 -7.05 6.43
N TRP A 124 8.41 -6.83 7.53
CA TRP A 124 8.82 -5.50 7.98
C TRP A 124 10.12 -5.02 7.33
N ILE A 125 10.82 -5.88 6.58
CA ILE A 125 12.02 -5.50 5.85
C ILE A 125 11.65 -5.26 4.39
N LEU A 126 11.92 -4.04 3.92
CA LEU A 126 11.60 -3.61 2.57
C LEU A 126 12.79 -3.76 1.64
N TYR A 127 12.52 -4.24 0.43
CA TYR A 127 13.49 -4.39 -0.65
C TYR A 127 12.95 -3.75 -1.93
N PRO A 128 13.85 -3.27 -2.82
CA PRO A 128 13.42 -2.77 -4.12
C PRO A 128 12.91 -3.95 -4.96
N GLY A 129 11.77 -3.78 -5.60
CA GLY A 129 11.15 -4.79 -6.45
C GLY A 129 10.45 -4.18 -7.64
N TRP A 130 10.31 -4.97 -8.70
CA TRP A 130 9.51 -4.65 -9.87
C TRP A 130 8.17 -5.38 -9.78
N ILE A 131 7.09 -4.65 -10.02
CA ILE A 131 5.81 -5.23 -10.44
C ILE A 131 5.71 -5.05 -11.95
N VAL A 132 5.61 -6.17 -12.66
CA VAL A 132 5.36 -6.17 -14.09
C VAL A 132 3.94 -6.65 -14.36
N CYS A 133 3.09 -5.72 -14.79
CA CYS A 133 1.73 -5.96 -15.24
C CYS A 133 1.71 -6.19 -16.75
N ILE A 134 1.26 -7.38 -17.17
CA ILE A 134 1.02 -7.74 -18.57
C ILE A 134 -0.49 -7.75 -18.79
N GLU A 135 -1.01 -6.75 -19.49
CA GLU A 135 -2.43 -6.63 -19.77
C GLU A 135 -2.77 -7.24 -21.13
N PHE A 136 -3.88 -7.98 -21.18
CA PHE A 136 -4.37 -8.60 -22.40
C PHE A 136 -5.31 -7.67 -23.18
N ASP A 137 -5.48 -7.93 -24.48
CA ASP A 137 -6.33 -7.14 -25.39
C ASP A 137 -7.83 -7.22 -25.10
N ARG A 138 -8.24 -8.18 -24.29
CA ARG A 138 -9.62 -8.41 -23.86
C ARG A 138 -9.65 -9.22 -22.57
N ILE A 139 -10.84 -9.38 -22.03
CA ILE A 139 -11.11 -10.32 -20.94
C ILE A 139 -11.26 -11.72 -21.55
N TYR A 140 -10.44 -12.64 -21.08
CA TYR A 140 -10.44 -14.07 -21.42
C TYR A 140 -11.40 -14.86 -20.51
N PRO A 141 -11.69 -16.14 -20.81
CA PRO A 141 -12.50 -16.98 -19.92
C PRO A 141 -12.06 -16.88 -18.45
N ASP A 142 -13.01 -17.04 -17.54
CA ASP A 142 -12.82 -16.90 -16.08
C ASP A 142 -12.42 -15.49 -15.62
N GLY A 143 -12.74 -14.47 -16.43
CA GLY A 143 -12.56 -13.06 -16.06
C GLY A 143 -11.11 -12.59 -16.09
N VAL A 144 -10.21 -13.33 -16.75
CA VAL A 144 -8.78 -13.04 -16.81
C VAL A 144 -8.51 -11.87 -17.75
N SER A 145 -7.91 -10.80 -17.22
CA SER A 145 -7.56 -9.58 -17.97
C SER A 145 -6.06 -9.37 -18.12
N GLY A 146 -5.24 -10.15 -17.43
CA GLY A 146 -3.79 -10.05 -17.54
C GLY A 146 -3.02 -11.06 -16.70
N TYR A 147 -1.74 -10.78 -16.55
CA TYR A 147 -0.80 -11.54 -15.72
C TYR A 147 0.13 -10.56 -15.01
N GLU A 148 0.49 -10.86 -13.77
CA GLU A 148 1.32 -10.00 -12.94
C GLU A 148 2.52 -10.81 -12.44
N VAL A 149 3.71 -10.22 -12.50
CA VAL A 149 4.95 -10.83 -12.01
C VAL A 149 5.65 -9.84 -11.09
N TYR A 150 6.02 -10.31 -9.92
CA TYR A 150 6.80 -9.59 -8.94
C TYR A 150 8.17 -10.21 -8.84
N LEU A 151 9.20 -9.38 -8.95
CA LEU A 151 10.58 -9.83 -8.84
C LEU A 151 11.43 -8.80 -8.11
N TRP A 152 12.44 -9.28 -7.40
CA TRP A 152 13.35 -8.41 -6.66
C TRP A 152 14.27 -7.65 -7.61
N ALA A 153 14.39 -6.33 -7.43
CA ALA A 153 15.12 -5.47 -8.34
C ALA A 153 16.65 -5.55 -8.17
N ASP A 154 17.14 -6.12 -7.07
CA ASP A 154 18.56 -6.37 -6.79
C ASP A 154 19.01 -7.76 -7.29
N THR A 155 18.13 -8.76 -7.39
CA THR A 155 18.53 -10.14 -7.78
C THR A 155 17.85 -10.68 -9.04
N GLY A 156 16.71 -10.13 -9.45
CA GLY A 156 15.90 -10.66 -10.56
C GLY A 156 15.07 -11.89 -10.20
N GLU A 157 15.13 -12.32 -8.94
CA GLU A 157 14.38 -13.46 -8.45
C GLU A 157 12.88 -13.14 -8.38
N VAL A 158 12.06 -14.01 -8.97
CA VAL A 158 10.60 -13.91 -8.97
C VAL A 158 10.06 -14.45 -7.64
N PHE A 159 9.35 -13.60 -6.88
CA PHE A 159 8.79 -13.99 -5.58
C PHE A 159 7.27 -14.15 -5.60
N ARG A 160 6.58 -13.61 -6.62
CA ARG A 160 5.14 -13.80 -6.84
C ARG A 160 4.82 -13.70 -8.33
N ASN A 161 3.90 -14.52 -8.81
CA ASN A 161 3.29 -14.33 -10.13
C ASN A 161 1.88 -14.89 -10.12
N GLY A 162 1.04 -14.40 -11.03
CA GLY A 162 -0.33 -14.89 -11.12
C GLY A 162 -1.17 -14.16 -12.16
N ILE A 163 -2.36 -14.71 -12.39
CA ILE A 163 -3.36 -14.09 -13.26
C ILE A 163 -3.94 -12.84 -12.60
N ARG A 164 -4.21 -11.83 -13.41
CA ARG A 164 -4.97 -10.63 -13.03
C ARG A 164 -6.38 -10.74 -13.62
N GLY A 165 -7.40 -10.50 -12.81
CA GLY A 165 -8.79 -10.63 -13.23
C GLY A 165 -9.74 -10.92 -12.08
N PHE A 166 -11.03 -10.99 -12.39
CA PHE A 166 -12.05 -11.44 -11.45
C PHE A 166 -12.22 -12.95 -11.61
N ILE A 167 -11.61 -13.73 -10.74
CA ILE A 167 -11.98 -15.14 -10.62
C ILE A 167 -13.32 -15.16 -9.88
N TYR A 168 -14.41 -15.38 -10.62
CA TYR A 168 -15.68 -15.73 -10.00
C TYR A 168 -15.57 -17.15 -9.43
N ASP A 169 -15.04 -17.28 -8.22
CA ASP A 169 -15.25 -18.50 -7.45
C ASP A 169 -16.62 -18.41 -6.78
N SER A 170 -17.58 -19.15 -7.29
CA SER A 170 -18.93 -19.22 -6.72
C SER A 170 -18.96 -19.85 -5.31
N ASN A 171 -17.84 -20.39 -4.82
CA ASN A 171 -17.74 -21.09 -3.55
C ASN A 171 -16.85 -20.39 -2.50
N LEU A 172 -16.28 -19.21 -2.79
CA LEU A 172 -15.55 -18.44 -1.78
C LEU A 172 -16.53 -17.72 -0.86
N GLU A 173 -16.89 -18.38 0.25
CA GLU A 173 -17.44 -17.69 1.42
C GLU A 173 -16.40 -16.66 1.90
N TYR A 174 -16.73 -15.38 1.78
CA TYR A 174 -15.89 -14.29 2.28
C TYR A 174 -15.77 -14.39 3.81
N TYR A 175 -14.65 -14.94 4.29
CA TYR A 175 -14.27 -14.85 5.69
C TYR A 175 -13.78 -13.43 5.97
N TYR A 176 -14.68 -12.57 6.46
CA TYR A 176 -14.29 -11.32 7.09
C TYR A 176 -13.52 -11.64 8.37
N PHE A 177 -12.19 -11.61 8.30
CA PHE A 177 -11.33 -11.68 9.48
C PHE A 177 -11.38 -10.33 10.21
N ILE A 178 -12.51 -10.06 10.87
CA ILE A 178 -12.62 -8.98 11.84
C ILE A 178 -12.02 -9.54 13.14
N GLY A 179 -10.70 -9.52 13.24
CA GLY A 179 -10.03 -9.75 14.51
C GLY A 179 -10.45 -8.64 15.47
N ASP A 180 -11.21 -8.99 16.51
CA ASP A 180 -11.83 -8.16 17.55
C ASP A 180 -10.87 -7.28 18.40
N TRP A 181 -9.64 -7.06 17.94
CA TRP A 181 -8.64 -6.19 18.57
C TRP A 181 -8.89 -4.70 18.34
N SER A 182 -9.72 -4.33 17.37
CA SER A 182 -10.07 -2.93 17.07
C SER A 182 -10.82 -2.27 18.23
N VAL A 183 -11.64 -3.01 18.98
CA VAL A 183 -12.38 -2.49 20.13
C VAL A 183 -11.43 -2.15 21.28
N ALA A 184 -10.42 -2.99 21.54
CA ALA A 184 -9.45 -2.76 22.61
C ALA A 184 -8.57 -1.52 22.35
N ILE A 185 -8.12 -1.32 21.11
CA ILE A 185 -7.32 -0.14 20.73
C ILE A 185 -8.15 1.14 20.79
N SER A 186 -9.42 1.08 20.36
CA SER A 186 -10.34 2.23 20.41
C SER A 186 -10.57 2.72 21.85
N ILE A 187 -10.66 1.81 22.81
CA ILE A 187 -10.81 2.14 24.24
C ILE A 187 -9.54 2.84 24.78
N ILE A 188 -8.35 2.36 24.42
CA ILE A 188 -7.08 2.96 24.88
C ILE A 188 -6.92 4.38 24.34
N VAL A 189 -7.21 4.61 23.05
CA VAL A 189 -7.13 5.94 22.43
C VAL A 189 -8.16 6.90 23.04
N ALA A 190 -9.40 6.43 23.30
CA ALA A 190 -10.43 7.24 23.94
C ALA A 190 -10.04 7.66 25.38
N VAL A 191 -9.44 6.75 26.16
CA VAL A 191 -8.93 7.06 27.52
C VAL A 191 -7.78 8.06 27.46
N PHE A 192 -6.86 7.92 26.50
CA PHE A 192 -5.74 8.85 26.34
C PHE A 192 -6.19 10.26 25.94
N LEU A 193 -7.18 10.36 25.04
CA LEU A 193 -7.78 11.64 24.65
C LEU A 193 -8.59 12.27 25.78
N LEU A 194 -9.30 11.49 26.59
CA LEU A 194 -9.96 11.97 27.81
C LEU A 194 -8.96 12.52 28.83
N LEU A 195 -7.81 11.86 29.02
CA LEU A 195 -6.75 12.32 29.91
C LEU A 195 -6.09 13.63 29.43
N LEU A 196 -5.96 13.83 28.11
CA LEU A 196 -5.45 15.07 27.52
C LEU A 196 -6.50 16.21 27.52
N ALA A 197 -7.79 15.87 27.55
CA ALA A 197 -8.89 16.82 27.61
C ALA A 197 -9.24 17.25 29.05
N ILE A 198 -8.72 16.58 30.09
CA ILE A 198 -8.77 17.12 31.46
C ILE A 198 -7.93 18.39 31.44
N PRO A 199 -8.52 19.59 31.61
CA PRO A 199 -7.73 20.79 31.80
C PRO A 199 -6.87 20.51 33.01
N VAL A 200 -5.56 20.65 32.86
CA VAL A 200 -4.64 20.75 33.98
C VAL A 200 -5.06 21.99 34.77
N VAL A 201 -6.05 21.84 35.64
CA VAL A 201 -6.40 22.77 36.71
C VAL A 201 -5.27 22.63 37.73
N ILE A 202 -4.10 23.13 37.37
CA ILE A 202 -3.12 23.55 38.36
C ILE A 202 -3.64 24.90 38.82
N GLU A 203 -4.38 24.86 39.94
CA GLU A 203 -4.65 26.05 40.73
C GLU A 203 -3.32 26.76 40.99
N LYS A 204 -3.14 27.94 40.40
CA LYS A 204 -2.12 28.88 40.87
C LYS A 204 -2.57 29.40 42.22
N HIS A 205 -2.20 28.69 43.28
CA HIS A 205 -2.07 29.29 44.59
C HIS A 205 -0.68 29.90 44.72
N GLN A 206 -0.59 31.19 44.39
CA GLN A 206 0.13 32.27 45.09
C GLN A 206 0.34 33.48 44.18
#